data_AF-A0AAU5K0W5-F1
#
_entry.id   AF-A0AAU5K0W5-F1
#
_cell.length_a   1.000
_cell.length_b   1.000
_cell.length_c   1.000
_cell.angle_alpha   90.00
_cell.angle_beta   90.00
_cell.angle_gamma   90.00
#
_symmetry.space_group_name_H-M   'P 1'
#
loop_
_entity.id
_entity.type
_entity.pdbx_description
1 polymer ?
#
loop_
_entity_poly.entity_id
_entity_poly.type
_entity_poly.pdbx_seq_one_letter_code
_entity_poly.pdbx_strand_id
1 'polypeptide(L)' 'MSDRYRETPSPDALNDAIRTLWARAGEERRSLTADEQRIYRVLLAAWAEANGVEQELAA' A
#
# COMPACT_ATOMS: atom_id res chain seq x y z
N MET A 1 -2.28 -17.39 -24.07
CA MET A 1 -2.19 -17.47 -22.60
C MET A 1 -1.67 -16.13 -22.15
N SER A 2 -2.54 -15.26 -21.64
CA SER A 2 -2.12 -13.94 -21.19
C SER A 2 -1.39 -14.11 -19.88
N ASP A 3 -0.06 -14.09 -19.95
CA ASP A 3 0.81 -13.72 -18.84
C ASP A 3 0.26 -12.39 -18.32
N ARG A 4 -0.59 -12.47 -17.29
CA ARG A 4 -1.02 -11.29 -16.55
C ARG A 4 0.26 -10.81 -15.91
N TYR A 5 0.92 -9.86 -16.57
CA TYR A 5 1.90 -8.99 -15.93
C TYR A 5 1.34 -8.70 -14.56
N ARG A 6 2.00 -9.26 -13.55
CA ARG A 6 1.76 -8.92 -12.17
C ARG A 6 2.30 -7.50 -12.06
N GLU A 7 1.54 -6.53 -12.57
CA GLU A 7 1.86 -5.12 -12.44
C GLU A 7 2.06 -4.90 -10.96
N THR A 8 3.29 -4.55 -10.60
CA THR A 8 3.60 -4.10 -9.26
C THR A 8 2.62 -2.95 -9.01
N PRO A 9 1.81 -3.01 -7.93
CA PRO A 9 0.79 -2.01 -7.70
C PRO A 9 1.42 -0.62 -7.71
N SER A 10 0.77 0.34 -8.39
CA SER A 10 1.26 1.71 -8.44
C SER A 10 1.31 2.32 -7.03
N PRO A 11 2.17 3.33 -6.82
CA PRO A 11 2.19 4.09 -5.57
C PRO A 11 0.82 4.60 -5.12
N ASP A 12 -0.02 5.05 -6.06
CA ASP A 12 -1.38 5.49 -5.73
C ASP A 12 -2.24 4.33 -5.22
N ALA A 13 -2.19 3.16 -5.86
CA ALA A 13 -2.94 1.98 -5.42
C ALA A 13 -2.50 1.50 -4.03
N LEU A 14 -1.20 1.59 -3.73
CA LEU A 14 -0.65 1.26 -2.42
C LEU A 14 -1.10 2.27 -1.35
N ASN A 15 -1.08 3.57 -1.66
CA ASN A 15 -1.55 4.62 -0.76
C ASN A 15 -3.06 4.51 -0.48
N ASP A 16 -3.86 4.20 -1.48
CA ASP A 16 -5.31 3.99 -1.32
C ASP A 16 -5.61 2.76 -0.46
N ALA A 17 -4.82 1.68 -0.58
CA ALA A 17 -4.92 0.51 0.29
C ALA A 17 -4.61 0.87 1.76
N ILE A 18 -3.58 1.69 2.00
CA ILE A 18 -3.24 2.20 3.34
C ILE A 18 -4.39 3.04 3.90
N ARG A 19 -4.96 3.95 3.11
CA ARG A 19 -6.10 4.79 3.52
C ARG A 19 -7.34 3.97 3.86
N THR A 20 -7.63 2.96 3.04
CA THR A 20 -8.77 2.05 3.25
C THR A 20 -8.64 1.29 4.56
N LEU A 21 -7.42 0.87 4.91
CA LEU A 21 -7.15 0.20 6.19
C LEU A 21 -7.50 1.10 7.39
N TRP A 22 -7.07 2.36 7.34
CA TRP A 22 -7.38 3.34 8.39
C TRP A 22 -8.86 3.73 8.42
N ALA A 23 -9.52 3.85 7.26
CA ALA A 23 -10.94 4.15 7.16
C ALA A 23 -11.78 3.09 7.86
N ARG A 24 -11.51 1.80 7.60
CA ARG A 24 -12.22 0.68 8.27
C ARG A 24 -12.02 0.68 9.78
N ALA A 25 -10.79 0.86 10.25
CA ALA A 25 -10.52 0.92 11.68
C ALA A 25 -11.22 2.14 12.34
N GLY A 26 -11.28 3.28 11.63
CA GLY A 26 -12.01 4.47 12.05
C GLY A 26 -13.52 4.27 12.11
N GLU A 27 -14.11 3.59 11.12
CA GLU A 27 -15.53 3.21 11.10
C GLU A 27 -15.89 2.33 12.30
N GLU A 28 -15.04 1.36 12.61
CA GLU A 28 -15.18 0.49 13.77
C GLU A 28 -14.77 1.15 15.10
N ARG A 29 -14.34 2.43 15.08
CA ARG A 29 -13.84 3.20 16.24
C ARG A 29 -12.81 2.45 17.07
N ARG A 30 -11.95 1.68 16.40
CA ARG A 30 -10.89 0.90 17.04
C ARG A 30 -9.53 1.23 16.44
N SER A 31 -8.49 0.86 17.18
CA SER A 31 -7.15 0.82 16.64
C SER A 31 -7.00 -0.34 15.65
N LEU A 32 -5.97 -0.26 14.79
CA LEU A 32 -5.56 -1.37 13.95
C LEU A 32 -5.21 -2.59 14.80
N THR A 33 -5.70 -3.76 14.41
CA THR A 33 -5.32 -5.04 15.02
C THR A 33 -3.85 -5.37 14.72
N ALA A 34 -3.28 -6.36 15.40
CA ALA A 34 -1.91 -6.79 15.15
C ALA A 34 -1.68 -7.22 13.69
N ASP A 35 -2.68 -7.88 13.08
CA ASP A 35 -2.62 -8.32 11.68
C ASP A 35 -2.71 -7.13 10.73
N GLU A 36 -3.59 -6.18 10.98
CA GLU A 36 -3.69 -4.96 10.18
C GLU A 36 -2.43 -4.08 10.31
N GLN A 37 -1.81 -4.02 11.49
CA GLN A 37 -0.52 -3.35 11.67
C GLN A 37 0.60 -4.05 10.90
N ARG A 38 0.54 -5.38 10.75
CA ARG A 38 1.48 -6.13 9.90
C ARG A 38 1.23 -5.80 8.42
N ILE A 39 -0.02 -5.79 7.98
CA ILE A 39 -0.41 -5.42 6.61
C ILE A 39 0.04 -3.98 6.30
N TYR A 40 -0.23 -3.03 7.21
CA TYR A 40 0.19 -1.64 7.08
C TYR A 40 1.70 -1.51 6.83
N ARG A 41 2.53 -2.22 7.59
CA ARG A 41 3.99 -2.17 7.42
C ARG A 41 4.44 -2.69 6.06
N VAL A 42 3.81 -3.76 5.56
CA VAL A 42 4.10 -4.30 4.23
C VAL A 42 3.68 -3.32 3.14
N LEU A 43 2.49 -2.73 3.24
CA LEU A 43 2.00 -1.74 2.28
C LEU A 43 2.87 -0.48 2.27
N LEU A 44 3.28 0.00 3.44
CA LEU A 44 4.12 1.18 3.58
C LEU A 44 5.52 0.96 2.99
N ALA A 45 6.11 -0.21 3.21
CA ALA A 45 7.40 -0.57 2.61
C ALA A 45 7.31 -0.61 1.08
N ALA A 46 6.30 -1.30 0.53
CA ALA A 46 6.07 -1.36 -0.91
C ALA A 46 5.81 0.03 -1.52
N TRP A 47 5.07 0.89 -0.81
CA TRP A 47 4.80 2.26 -1.25
C TRP A 47 6.08 3.10 -1.30
N ALA A 48 6.91 3.00 -0.26
CA ALA A 48 8.18 3.71 -0.20
C ALA A 48 9.15 3.27 -1.29
N GLU A 49 9.25 1.95 -1.56
CA GLU A 49 10.06 1.41 -2.65
C GLU A 49 9.57 1.93 -4.01
N ALA A 50 8.26 1.88 -4.25
CA ALA A 50 7.68 2.31 -5.52
C ALA A 50 7.84 3.84 -5.75
N ASN A 51 7.72 4.67 -4.70
CA ASN A 51 8.00 6.12 -4.80
C ASN A 51 9.48 6.46 -4.96
N GLY A 52 10.38 5.65 -4.39
CA GLY A 52 11.82 5.81 -4.57
C GLY A 52 12.22 5.56 -6.03
N VAL A 53 11.65 4.51 -6.63
CA VAL A 53 11.86 4.17 -8.05
C VAL A 53 11.26 5.23 -8.97
N GLU A 54 10.05 5.75 -8.70
CA GLU A 54 9.47 6.82 -9.52
C GLU A 54 10.29 8.13 -9.48
N GLN A 55 10.87 8.49 -8.33
CA GLN A 55 11.72 9.68 -8.22
C GLN A 55 13.06 9.53 -8.96
N GLU A 56 13.65 8.34 -8.97
CA GLU A 56 14.90 8.05 -9.70
C GLU A 56 14.69 8.06 -11.23
N LEU A 57 13.50 7.66 -11.70
CA LEU A 57 13.12 7.72 -13.12
C LEU A 57 12.80 9.15 -13.61
N ALA A 58 12.53 10.09 -12.70
CA ALA A 58 12.16 11.47 -13.02
C ALA A 58 13.31 12.49 -12.95
N ALA A 59 14.52 12.06 -12.57
CA ALA A 59 15.73 12.88 -12.40
C ALA A 59 16.72 12.74 -13.56
#